data_AF-A0A7W6FRT3-F1
#
_entry.id   AF-A0A7W6FRT3-F1
#
_cell.length_a   1.000
_cell.length_b   1.000
_cell.length_c   1.000
_cell.angle_alpha   90.00
_cell.angle_beta   90.00
_cell.angle_gamma   90.00
#
_symmetry.space_group_name_H-M   'P 1'
#
loop_
_entity.id
_entity.type
_entity.pdbx_description
1 polymer ?
#
loop_
_entity_poly.entity_id
_entity_poly.type
_entity_poly.pdbx_seq_one_letter_code
_entity_poly.pdbx_strand_id
1 'polypeptide(L)'
;MIAALINYVRGSTGARIVLAGLAVALLVGLLIRWIDRAQDHAVTQATETGRAEQRADDQAEVLNKVEKAKDAQEAIRRDDDAARAQCVRYSRTPENC
;
A
#
# COMPACT_ATOMS: atom_id res chain seq x y z
N MET A 1 -31.54 3.25 -46.01
CA MET A 1 -31.96 3.92 -44.76
C MET A 1 -30.88 4.81 -44.15
N ILE A 2 -29.63 4.34 -43.97
CA ILE A 2 -28.55 5.13 -43.34
C ILE A 2 -28.26 6.45 -44.09
N ALA A 3 -28.19 6.43 -45.42
CA ALA A 3 -27.91 7.62 -46.23
C ALA A 3 -28.99 8.72 -46.14
N ALA A 4 -30.26 8.35 -45.96
CA ALA A 4 -31.36 9.30 -45.79
C ALA A 4 -31.29 10.00 -44.42
N LEU A 5 -30.88 9.24 -43.39
CA LEU A 5 -30.71 9.74 -42.02
C LEU A 5 -29.51 10.70 -41.92
N ILE A 6 -28.41 10.41 -42.62
CA ILE A 6 -27.25 11.30 -42.74
C ILE A 6 -27.64 12.61 -43.45
N ASN A 7 -28.42 12.54 -44.54
CA ASN A 7 -28.88 13.74 -45.24
C ASN A 7 -29.89 14.57 -44.42
N TYR A 8 -30.75 13.93 -43.64
CA TYR A 8 -31.68 14.60 -42.71
C TYR A 8 -30.94 15.31 -41.56
N VAL A 9 -29.92 14.68 -40.98
CA VAL A 9 -29.02 15.30 -39.99
C VAL A 9 -28.21 16.44 -40.62
N ARG A 10 -27.83 16.32 -41.90
CA ARG A 10 -27.09 17.36 -42.63
C ARG A 10 -27.97 18.59 -42.96
N GLY A 11 -29.28 18.42 -43.06
CA GLY A 11 -30.24 19.51 -43.29
C GLY A 11 -30.77 20.17 -42.01
N SER A 12 -30.78 19.46 -40.87
CA SER A 12 -31.37 19.95 -39.61
C SER A 12 -30.30 20.36 -38.59
N THR A 13 -30.19 21.68 -38.35
CA THR A 13 -29.23 22.27 -37.40
C THR A 13 -29.41 21.70 -35.98
N GLY A 14 -30.64 21.38 -35.57
CA GLY A 14 -30.94 20.76 -34.28
C GLY A 14 -30.33 19.36 -34.10
N ALA A 15 -30.39 18.51 -35.13
CA ALA A 15 -29.83 17.16 -35.05
C ALA A 15 -28.29 17.18 -34.97
N ARG A 16 -27.64 18.16 -35.60
CA ARG A 16 -26.19 18.38 -35.49
C ARG A 16 -25.76 18.79 -34.09
N ILE A 17 -26.52 19.68 -33.45
CA ILE A 17 -26.23 20.13 -32.08
C ILE A 17 -26.35 18.96 -31.10
N VAL A 18 -27.40 18.14 -31.24
CA VAL A 18 -27.57 16.95 -30.40
C VAL A 18 -26.44 15.94 -30.61
N LEU A 19 -26.06 15.65 -31.86
CA LEU A 19 -24.93 14.76 -32.16
C LEU A 19 -23.60 15.30 -31.67
N ALA A 20 -23.35 16.60 -31.82
CA ALA A 20 -22.13 17.23 -31.31
C ALA A 20 -22.08 17.16 -29.78
N GLY A 21 -23.20 17.43 -29.10
CA GLY A 21 -23.29 17.29 -27.64
C GLY A 21 -23.04 15.85 -27.18
N LEU A 22 -23.58 14.86 -27.89
CA LEU A 22 -23.40 13.45 -27.57
C LEU A 22 -21.94 12.99 -27.82
N ALA A 23 -21.31 13.49 -28.88
CA ALA A 23 -19.89 13.24 -29.17
C ALA A 23 -18.98 13.85 -28.08
N VAL A 24 -19.27 15.07 -27.63
CA VAL A 24 -18.54 15.71 -26.52
C VAL A 24 -18.73 14.94 -25.21
N ALA A 25 -19.96 14.52 -24.89
CA ALA A 25 -20.24 13.73 -23.70
C ALA A 25 -19.47 12.40 -23.69
N LEU A 26 -19.39 11.71 -24.84
CA LEU A 26 -18.59 10.49 -24.98
C LEU A 26 -17.09 10.74 -24.80
N LEU A 27 -16.56 11.82 -25.37
CA LEU A 27 -15.16 12.20 -25.19
C LEU A 27 -14.83 12.49 -23.72
N VAL A 28 -15.69 13.25 -23.04
CA VAL A 28 -15.53 13.56 -21.61
C VAL A 28 -15.61 12.28 -20.77
N GLY A 29 -16.57 11.40 -21.04
CA GLY A 29 -16.69 10.12 -20.33
C GLY A 29 -15.47 9.21 -20.52
N LEU A 30 -14.89 9.18 -21.72
CA LEU A 30 -13.65 8.45 -22.00
C LEU A 30 -12.45 9.03 -21.23
N LEU A 31 -12.33 10.37 -21.19
CA LEU A 31 -11.28 11.06 -20.45
C LEU A 31 -11.33 10.77 -18.95
N ILE A 32 -12.51 10.85 -18.34
CA ILE A 32 -12.70 10.53 -16.91
C ILE A 32 -12.28 9.08 -16.63
N ARG A 33 -12.73 8.13 -17.45
CA ARG A 33 -12.41 6.71 -17.29
C ARG A 33 -10.92 6.41 -17.44
N TRP A 34 -10.19 7.19 -18.24
CA TRP A 34 -8.74 7.08 -18.35
C TRP A 34 -8.03 7.61 -17.10
N ILE A 35 -8.48 8.73 -16.56
CA ILE A 35 -7.93 9.34 -15.34
C ILE A 35 -8.14 8.42 -14.13
N ASP A 36 -9.35 7.86 -13.96
CA ASP A 36 -9.67 6.97 -12.84
C ASP A 36 -8.77 5.73 -12.84
N ARG A 37 -8.61 5.08 -14.01
CA ARG A 37 -7.70 3.93 -14.13
C ARG A 37 -6.24 4.29 -13.83
N ALA A 38 -5.79 5.46 -14.27
CA ALA A 38 -4.43 5.90 -13.99
C ALA A 38 -4.20 6.15 -12.49
N GLN A 39 -5.20 6.72 -11.80
CA GLN A 39 -5.14 6.91 -10.35
C GLN A 39 -5.16 5.58 -9.59
N ASP A 40 -6.04 4.64 -9.97
CA ASP A 40 -6.10 3.31 -9.32
C ASP A 40 -4.77 2.57 -9.42
N HIS A 41 -4.10 2.62 -10.58
CA HIS A 41 -2.78 2.04 -10.75
C HIS A 41 -1.71 2.73 -9.91
N ALA A 42 -1.73 4.06 -9.84
CA ALA A 42 -0.76 4.82 -9.05
C ALA A 42 -0.93 4.58 -7.54
N VAL A 43 -2.17 4.55 -7.03
CA VAL A 43 -2.47 4.28 -5.62
C VAL A 43 -2.10 2.85 -5.25
N THR A 44 -2.38 1.89 -6.13
CA THR A 44 -2.02 0.48 -5.90
C THR A 44 -0.50 0.30 -5.82
N GLN A 45 0.26 0.87 -6.76
CA GLN A 45 1.73 0.82 -6.74
C GLN A 45 2.32 1.52 -5.51
N ALA A 46 1.80 2.68 -5.14
CA ALA A 46 2.25 3.39 -3.94
C ALA A 46 1.99 2.57 -2.67
N THR A 47 0.83 1.91 -2.59
CA THR A 47 0.48 1.08 -1.43
C THR A 47 1.36 -0.18 -1.33
N GLU A 48 1.66 -0.83 -2.45
CA GLU A 48 2.55 -2.00 -2.47
C GLU A 48 3.99 -1.63 -2.09
N THR A 49 4.49 -0.49 -2.60
CA THR A 49 5.83 0.01 -2.30
C THR A 49 5.95 0.39 -0.82
N GLY A 50 4.99 1.15 -0.28
CA GLY A 50 4.99 1.52 1.14
C GLY A 50 4.90 0.31 2.08
N ARG A 51 4.14 -0.73 1.71
CA ARG A 51 4.11 -1.99 2.48
C ARG A 51 5.42 -2.77 2.42
N ALA A 52 6.15 -2.70 1.32
CA ALA A 52 7.46 -3.35 1.22
C ALA A 52 8.51 -2.64 2.08
N GLU A 53 8.50 -1.30 2.06
CA GLU A 53 9.39 -0.47 2.89
C GLU A 53 9.12 -0.66 4.39
N GLN A 54 7.85 -0.61 4.81
CA GLN A 54 7.47 -0.89 6.20
C GLN A 54 7.94 -2.26 6.68
N ARG A 55 7.81 -3.31 5.85
CA ARG A 55 8.28 -4.65 6.23
C ARG A 55 9.81 -4.72 6.33
N ALA A 56 10.54 -3.96 5.52
CA ALA A 56 11.99 -3.92 5.58
C ALA A 56 12.45 -3.21 6.87
N ASP A 57 11.80 -2.10 7.22
CA ASP A 57 12.06 -1.36 8.45
C ASP A 57 11.73 -2.19 9.70
N ASP A 58 10.56 -2.86 9.71
CA ASP A 58 10.15 -3.75 10.80
C ASP A 58 11.15 -4.90 10.98
N GLN A 59 11.63 -5.50 9.88
CA GLN A 59 12.64 -6.57 9.94
C GLN A 59 13.98 -6.05 10.49
N ALA A 60 14.41 -4.85 10.08
CA ALA A 60 15.62 -4.23 10.60
C ALA A 60 15.51 -3.94 12.10
N GLU A 61 14.36 -3.45 12.57
CA GLU A 61 14.12 -3.20 13.99
C GLU A 61 14.12 -4.51 14.80
N VAL A 62 13.46 -5.56 14.29
CA VAL A 62 13.46 -6.88 14.95
C VAL A 62 14.87 -7.43 15.06
N LEU A 63 15.67 -7.37 13.98
CA LEU A 63 17.07 -7.82 14.02
C LEU A 63 17.89 -7.04 15.04
N ASN A 64 17.74 -5.70 15.11
CA ASN A 64 18.44 -4.88 16.09
C ASN A 64 18.04 -5.22 17.53
N LYS A 65 16.75 -5.49 17.78
CA LYS A 65 16.26 -5.92 19.09
C LYS A 65 16.81 -7.30 19.47
N VAL A 66 16.87 -8.23 18.51
CA VAL A 66 17.44 -9.56 18.73
C VAL A 66 18.93 -9.48 19.02
N GLU A 67 19.68 -8.66 18.30
CA GLU A 67 21.11 -8.45 18.54
C GLU A 67 21.37 -7.89 19.94
N LYS A 68 20.64 -6.82 20.32
CA LYS A 68 20.70 -6.26 21.68
C LYS A 68 20.32 -7.27 22.77
N ALA A 69 19.33 -8.13 22.52
CA ALA A 69 18.94 -9.17 23.46
C ALA A 69 20.02 -10.23 23.61
N LYS A 70 20.69 -10.63 22.52
CA LYS A 70 21.83 -11.56 22.56
C LYS A 70 23.01 -10.95 23.31
N ASP A 71 23.33 -9.68 23.05
CA ASP A 71 24.41 -8.97 23.75
C ASP A 71 24.11 -8.86 25.26
N ALA A 72 22.87 -8.54 25.63
CA ALA A 72 22.44 -8.50 27.02
C ALA A 72 22.52 -9.89 27.68
N GLN A 73 22.10 -10.95 26.98
CA GLN A 73 22.20 -12.31 27.48
C GLN A 73 23.66 -12.73 27.68
N GLU A 74 24.54 -12.39 26.76
CA GLU A 74 25.98 -12.68 26.85
C GLU A 74 26.64 -11.88 27.98
N ALA A 75 26.26 -10.61 28.17
CA ALA A 75 26.74 -9.80 29.29
C ALA A 75 26.34 -10.41 30.64
N ILE A 76 25.10 -10.89 30.76
CA ILE A 76 24.61 -11.56 31.97
C ILE A 76 25.28 -12.91 32.15
N ARG A 77 25.53 -13.67 31.08
CA ARG A 77 26.25 -14.95 31.17
C ARG A 77 27.69 -14.79 31.67
N ARG A 78 28.33 -13.64 31.42
CA ARG A 78 29.70 -13.35 31.85
C ARG A 78 29.79 -12.80 33.27
N ASP A 79 28.67 -12.44 33.87
CA ASP A 79 28.57 -11.89 35.22
C ASP A 79 27.74 -12.87 36.07
N ASP A 80 28.44 -13.66 36.89
CA ASP A 80 27.82 -14.71 37.71
C ASP A 80 26.77 -14.15 38.69
N ASP A 81 26.96 -12.93 39.21
CA ASP A 81 26.01 -12.27 40.09
C ASP A 81 24.76 -11.82 39.32
N ALA A 82 24.94 -11.26 38.12
CA ALA A 82 23.82 -10.89 37.25
C ALA A 82 23.04 -12.12 36.75
N ALA A 83 23.73 -13.22 36.44
CA ALA A 83 23.12 -14.49 36.03
C ALA A 83 22.26 -15.08 37.16
N ARG A 84 22.80 -15.08 38.38
CA ARG A 84 22.07 -15.55 39.57
C ARG A 84 20.88 -14.66 39.90
N ALA A 85 21.03 -13.33 39.82
CA ALA A 85 19.94 -12.38 40.02
C ALA A 85 18.82 -12.56 38.99
N GLN A 86 19.15 -12.83 37.71
CA GLN A 86 18.14 -13.17 36.72
C GLN A 86 17.45 -14.52 37.01
N CYS A 87 18.22 -15.54 37.37
CA CYS A 87 17.68 -16.87 37.71
C CYS A 87 16.65 -16.76 38.84
N VAL A 88 17.01 -16.08 39.93
CA VAL A 88 16.13 -15.88 41.09
C VAL A 88 14.87 -15.06 40.72
N ARG A 89 15.00 -14.08 39.82
CA ARG A 89 13.87 -13.21 39.43
C ARG A 89 12.78 -13.92 38.63
N TYR A 90 13.15 -14.92 37.83
CA TYR A 90 12.22 -15.62 36.92
C TYR A 90 11.95 -17.07 37.33
N SER A 91 12.74 -17.64 38.24
CA SER A 91 12.55 -19.00 38.76
C SER A 91 11.37 -19.06 39.73
N ARG A 92 10.60 -20.14 39.63
CA ARG A 92 9.57 -20.49 40.64
C ARG A 92 10.16 -21.09 41.92
N THR A 93 11.44 -21.50 41.89
CA THR A 93 12.19 -22.10 43.00
C THR A 93 13.57 -21.45 43.06
N PRO A 94 13.71 -20.31 43.75
CA PRO A 94 14.94 -19.53 43.74
C PRO A 94 16.12 -20.20 44.47
N GLU A 95 15.87 -21.21 45.30
CA GLU A 95 16.94 -21.97 45.98
C GLU A 95 17.77 -22.89 45.06
N ASN A 96 17.31 -23.15 43.84
CA ASN A 96 18.07 -23.89 42.82
C ASN A 96 18.88 -22.96 41.89
N CYS A 97 18.94 -21.66 42.26
CA CYS A 97 19.81 -20.63 41.71
C CYS A 97 20.86 -20.22 42.79
#